data_AF-A0A918J3I7-F1
#
_entry.id   AF-A0A918J3I7-F1
#
_cell.length_a   1.000
_cell.length_b   1.000
_cell.length_c   1.000
_cell.angle_alpha   90.00
_cell.angle_beta   90.00
_cell.angle_gamma   90.00
#
_symmetry.space_group_name_H-M   'P 1'
#
loop_
_entity.id
_entity.type
_entity.pdbx_description
1 polymer ?
#
loop_
_entity_poly.entity_id
_entity_poly.type
_entity_poly.pdbx_seq_one_letter_code
_entity_poly.pdbx_strand_id
1 'polypeptide(L)'
;MKAFEKQAKTLALIVKSSTKISNPATQSAILDEINETVRVAKIMPERRKQLLRIMHLARGLETSARAIVDANGIVLSNDKKNLGGYLSALANHGTPIIPQNMKKECYDRVARLRNRVAHGAGQYPTGNLQVDSAFTSVYNCLSIMLR
;
A
#
# COMPACT_ATOMS: atom_id res chain seq x y z
N MET A 1 13.75 -16.64 10.14
CA MET A 1 13.04 -15.82 9.13
C MET A 1 12.95 -14.40 9.68
N LYS A 2 13.44 -13.38 8.97
CA LYS A 2 13.43 -12.00 9.51
C LYS A 2 11.97 -11.52 9.64
N ALA A 3 11.62 -10.79 10.71
CA ALA A 3 10.24 -10.36 10.99
C ALA A 3 9.54 -9.69 9.80
N PHE A 4 10.31 -8.93 9.02
CA PHE A 4 9.87 -8.30 7.78
C PHE A 4 9.41 -9.29 6.69
N GLU A 5 10.16 -10.36 6.42
CA GLU A 5 9.79 -11.35 5.40
C GLU A 5 8.46 -12.03 5.74
N LYS A 6 8.19 -12.20 7.04
CA LYS A 6 6.90 -12.70 7.52
C LYS A 6 5.78 -11.73 7.19
N GLN A 7 5.96 -10.42 7.41
CA GLN A 7 4.96 -9.40 7.09
C GLN A 7 4.66 -9.36 5.58
N ALA A 8 5.68 -9.37 4.74
CA ALA A 8 5.50 -9.37 3.28
C ALA A 8 4.73 -10.62 2.81
N LYS A 9 5.05 -11.80 3.36
CA LYS A 9 4.30 -13.04 3.09
C LYS A 9 2.84 -12.95 3.52
N THR A 10 2.57 -12.37 4.69
CA THR A 10 1.20 -12.15 5.15
C THR A 10 0.42 -11.23 4.21
N LEU A 11 1.03 -10.12 3.76
CA LEU A 11 0.40 -9.21 2.80
C LEU A 11 0.09 -9.93 1.48
N ALA A 12 1.05 -10.69 0.96
CA ALA A 12 0.87 -11.46 -0.27
C ALA A 12 -0.28 -12.48 -0.14
N LEU A 13 -0.39 -13.14 1.02
CA LEU A 13 -1.47 -14.09 1.28
C LEU A 13 -2.84 -13.42 1.23
N ILE A 14 -3.01 -12.27 1.89
CA ILE A 14 -4.28 -11.52 1.90
C ILE A 14 -4.68 -11.12 0.48
N VAL A 15 -3.74 -10.60 -0.31
CA VAL A 15 -4.00 -10.23 -1.71
C VAL A 15 -4.38 -11.45 -2.54
N LYS A 16 -3.67 -12.56 -2.37
CA LYS A 16 -3.93 -13.81 -3.11
C LYS A 16 -5.30 -14.41 -2.77
N SER A 17 -5.74 -14.29 -1.52
CA SER A 17 -7.05 -14.80 -1.08
C SER A 17 -8.22 -13.89 -1.44
N SER A 18 -7.98 -12.68 -1.93
CA SER A 18 -9.06 -11.72 -2.16
C SER A 18 -9.87 -12.05 -3.42
N THR A 19 -11.20 -12.02 -3.29
CA THR A 19 -12.15 -12.06 -4.42
C THR A 19 -12.53 -10.67 -4.94
N LYS A 20 -12.11 -9.61 -4.24
CA LYS A 20 -12.43 -8.22 -4.57
C LYS A 20 -11.61 -7.68 -5.75
N ILE A 21 -10.49 -8.32 -6.05
CA ILE A 21 -9.66 -8.02 -7.23
C ILE A 21 -10.00 -9.03 -8.32
N SER A 22 -10.87 -8.64 -9.25
CA SER A 22 -11.38 -9.54 -10.29
C SER A 22 -10.38 -9.82 -11.43
N ASN A 23 -9.44 -8.90 -11.68
CA ASN A 23 -8.45 -9.03 -12.75
C ASN A 23 -7.19 -9.77 -12.26
N PRO A 24 -6.87 -10.98 -12.80
CA PRO A 24 -5.70 -11.75 -12.40
C PRO A 24 -4.37 -11.04 -12.67
N ALA A 25 -4.28 -10.26 -13.76
CA ALA A 25 -3.07 -9.51 -14.08
C ALA A 25 -2.80 -8.40 -13.04
N THR A 26 -3.86 -7.73 -12.58
CA THR A 26 -3.76 -6.73 -11.50
C THR A 26 -3.36 -7.38 -10.19
N GLN A 27 -3.92 -8.55 -9.86
CA GLN A 27 -3.52 -9.30 -8.66
C GLN A 27 -2.04 -9.69 -8.71
N SER A 28 -1.55 -10.19 -9.85
CA SER A 28 -0.13 -10.51 -10.05
C SER A 28 0.75 -9.29 -9.87
N ALA A 29 0.38 -8.14 -10.47
CA ALA A 29 1.16 -6.91 -10.33
C ALA A 29 1.27 -6.44 -8.87
N ILE A 30 0.19 -6.57 -8.08
CA ILE A 30 0.22 -6.25 -6.65
C ILE A 30 1.16 -7.20 -5.89
N LEU A 31 1.10 -8.50 -6.19
CA LEU A 31 1.99 -9.50 -5.60
C LEU A 31 3.45 -9.25 -5.96
N ASP A 32 3.73 -8.83 -7.20
CA ASP A 32 5.07 -8.48 -7.64
C ASP A 32 5.64 -7.28 -6.88
N GLU A 33 4.84 -6.24 -6.65
CA GLU A 33 5.24 -5.09 -5.82
C GLU A 33 5.51 -5.50 -4.36
N ILE A 34 4.69 -6.39 -3.78
CA ILE A 34 4.93 -6.92 -2.43
C ILE A 34 6.23 -7.74 -2.41
N ASN A 35 6.46 -8.59 -3.40
CA ASN A 35 7.68 -9.39 -3.51
C ASN A 35 8.92 -8.53 -3.73
N GLU A 36 8.80 -7.41 -4.44
CA GLU A 36 9.88 -6.45 -4.62
C GLU A 36 10.37 -5.87 -3.29
N THR A 37 9.47 -5.66 -2.31
CA THR A 37 9.89 -5.24 -0.97
C THR A 37 10.88 -6.23 -0.33
N VAL A 38 10.75 -7.52 -0.63
CA VAL A 38 11.65 -8.59 -0.15
C VAL A 38 12.95 -8.61 -0.97
N ARG A 39 12.87 -8.45 -2.29
CA ARG A 39 14.06 -8.39 -3.16
C ARG A 39 14.97 -7.22 -2.77
N VAL A 40 14.38 -6.05 -2.51
CA VAL A 40 15.06 -4.85 -2.06
C VAL A 40 15.78 -5.03 -0.71
N ALA A 41 15.34 -5.96 0.15
CA ALA A 41 15.93 -6.15 1.47
C ALA A 41 17.41 -6.61 1.46
N LYS A 42 17.94 -6.98 0.30
CA LYS A 42 19.36 -7.33 0.07
C LYS A 42 20.23 -6.14 -0.35
N ILE A 43 19.63 -4.98 -0.61
CA ILE A 43 20.33 -3.79 -1.12
C ILE A 43 21.07 -3.07 0.01
N MET A 44 22.30 -2.62 -0.31
CA MET A 44 23.07 -1.64 0.46
C MET A 44 23.17 -0.34 -0.36
N PRO A 45 23.12 0.86 0.26
CA PRO A 45 23.03 1.14 1.70
C PRO A 45 21.60 1.06 2.27
N GLU A 46 21.47 0.88 3.60
CA GLU A 46 20.20 0.72 4.33
C GLU A 46 19.15 1.80 4.02
N ARG A 47 19.58 3.05 3.83
CA ARG A 47 18.68 4.17 3.51
C ARG A 47 17.98 3.98 2.15
N ARG A 48 18.72 3.51 1.14
CA ARG A 48 18.18 3.22 -0.20
C ARG A 48 17.25 2.02 -0.17
N LYS A 49 17.59 1.00 0.63
CA LYS A 49 16.73 -0.15 0.90
C LYS A 49 15.40 0.26 1.52
N GLN A 50 15.41 1.09 2.56
CA GLN A 50 14.18 1.54 3.23
C GLN A 50 13.32 2.41 2.31
N LEU A 51 13.94 3.31 1.54
CA LEU A 51 13.26 4.12 0.53
C LEU A 51 12.49 3.24 -0.46
N LEU A 52 13.18 2.30 -1.11
CA LEU A 52 12.58 1.43 -2.11
C LEU A 52 11.46 0.56 -1.51
N ARG A 53 11.64 0.05 -0.28
CA ARG A 53 10.57 -0.70 0.41
C ARG A 53 9.30 0.13 0.58
N ILE A 54 9.42 1.40 1.00
CA ILE A 54 8.25 2.30 1.10
C ILE A 54 7.61 2.56 -0.26
N MET A 55 8.42 2.75 -1.31
CA MET A 55 7.90 3.02 -2.66
C MET A 55 7.08 1.85 -3.21
N HIS A 56 7.62 0.63 -3.12
CA HIS A 56 6.93 -0.58 -3.58
C HIS A 56 5.70 -0.89 -2.72
N LEU A 57 5.80 -0.71 -1.40
CA LEU A 57 4.68 -0.89 -0.49
C LEU A 57 3.52 0.09 -0.80
N ALA A 58 3.83 1.37 -1.00
CA ALA A 58 2.83 2.38 -1.34
C ALA A 58 2.19 2.11 -2.71
N ARG A 59 2.98 1.68 -3.70
CA ARG A 59 2.49 1.33 -5.03
C ARG A 59 1.58 0.11 -5.03
N GLY A 60 1.93 -0.92 -4.26
CA GLY A 60 1.07 -2.10 -4.05
C GLY A 60 -0.27 -1.73 -3.43
N LEU A 61 -0.27 -0.87 -2.39
CA LEU A 61 -1.50 -0.35 -1.79
C LEU A 61 -2.33 0.48 -2.78
N GLU A 62 -1.70 1.39 -3.52
CA GLU A 62 -2.37 2.25 -4.50
C GLU A 62 -3.01 1.45 -5.63
N THR A 63 -2.30 0.44 -6.14
CA THR A 63 -2.82 -0.46 -7.17
C THR A 63 -4.00 -1.27 -6.64
N SER A 64 -3.92 -1.75 -5.39
CA SER A 64 -5.03 -2.45 -4.73
C SER A 64 -6.25 -1.54 -4.56
N ALA A 65 -6.07 -0.34 -4.01
CA ALA A 65 -7.15 0.60 -3.80
C ALA A 65 -7.83 1.00 -5.11
N ARG A 66 -7.06 1.25 -6.17
CA ARG A 66 -7.58 1.49 -7.52
C ARG A 66 -8.40 0.29 -8.01
N ALA A 67 -7.88 -0.93 -7.90
CA ALA A 67 -8.60 -2.12 -8.33
C ALA A 67 -9.96 -2.27 -7.63
N ILE A 68 -10.03 -1.95 -6.33
CA ILE A 68 -11.28 -2.00 -5.57
C ILE A 68 -12.24 -0.88 -5.98
N VAL A 69 -11.73 0.34 -6.19
CA VAL A 69 -12.52 1.45 -6.73
C VAL A 69 -13.15 1.05 -8.06
N ASP A 70 -12.35 0.50 -8.98
CA ASP A 70 -12.81 0.07 -10.31
C ASP A 70 -13.84 -1.08 -10.20
N ALA A 71 -13.60 -2.06 -9.32
CA ALA A 71 -14.51 -3.18 -9.10
C ALA A 71 -15.87 -2.77 -8.50
N ASN A 72 -15.93 -1.63 -7.81
CA ASN A 72 -17.17 -1.07 -7.26
C ASN A 72 -17.79 -0.01 -8.19
N GLY A 73 -17.26 0.17 -9.41
CA GLY A 73 -17.78 1.15 -10.37
C GLY A 73 -17.64 2.60 -9.92
N ILE A 74 -16.73 2.89 -8.99
CA ILE A 74 -16.56 4.23 -8.43
C ILE A 74 -15.73 5.07 -9.39
N VAL A 75 -16.33 6.12 -9.96
CA VAL A 75 -15.66 7.00 -10.93
C VAL A 75 -14.99 8.17 -10.21
N LEU A 76 -13.69 8.32 -10.41
CA LEU A 76 -12.92 9.47 -9.93
C LEU A 76 -12.48 10.35 -11.10
N SER A 77 -12.48 11.67 -10.86
CA SER A 77 -11.85 12.63 -11.75
C SER A 77 -10.33 12.39 -11.83
N ASN A 78 -9.72 12.78 -12.96
CA ASN A 78 -8.30 12.47 -13.22
C ASN A 78 -7.35 13.06 -12.16
N ASP A 79 -7.67 14.22 -11.58
CA ASP A 79 -6.89 14.85 -10.51
C ASP A 79 -6.96 14.10 -9.16
N LYS A 80 -7.92 13.18 -9.01
CA LYS A 80 -8.11 12.34 -7.82
C LYS A 80 -7.63 10.90 -8.02
N LYS A 81 -7.05 10.55 -9.18
CA LYS A 81 -6.50 9.21 -9.46
C LYS A 81 -5.13 8.99 -8.81
N ASN A 82 -5.11 9.05 -7.49
CA ASN A 82 -3.94 8.79 -6.65
C ASN A 82 -4.38 8.07 -5.37
N LEU A 83 -3.43 7.52 -4.61
CA LEU A 83 -3.72 6.80 -3.36
C LEU A 83 -4.67 7.56 -2.41
N GLY A 84 -4.48 8.86 -2.20
CA GLY A 84 -5.34 9.65 -1.32
C GLY A 84 -6.77 9.80 -1.84
N GLY A 85 -6.92 9.97 -3.16
CA GLY A 85 -8.22 10.02 -3.81
C GLY A 85 -8.94 8.67 -3.77
N TYR A 86 -8.25 7.56 -4.07
CA TYR A 86 -8.82 6.21 -3.96
C TYR A 86 -9.28 5.91 -2.53
N LEU A 87 -8.45 6.15 -1.52
CA LEU A 87 -8.85 5.95 -0.11
C LEU A 87 -10.04 6.84 0.28
N SER A 88 -10.10 8.08 -0.23
CA SER A 88 -11.24 8.96 0.02
C SER A 88 -12.52 8.44 -0.62
N ALA A 89 -12.44 7.94 -1.85
CA ALA A 89 -13.58 7.38 -2.57
C ALA A 89 -14.12 6.11 -1.88
N LEU A 90 -13.24 5.22 -1.44
CA LEU A 90 -13.61 4.01 -0.70
C LEU A 90 -14.27 4.32 0.66
N ALA A 91 -13.85 5.41 1.33
CA ALA A 91 -14.39 5.80 2.62
C ALA A 91 -15.70 6.59 2.55
N ASN A 92 -15.93 7.29 1.43
CA ASN A 92 -17.11 8.12 1.19
C ASN A 92 -18.16 7.44 0.29
N HIS A 93 -17.92 6.19 -0.10
CA HIS A 93 -18.88 5.41 -0.89
C HIS A 93 -20.19 5.21 -0.11
N GLY A 94 -21.32 5.10 -0.83
CA GLY A 94 -22.66 5.01 -0.21
C GLY A 94 -22.77 3.91 0.85
N THR A 95 -22.09 2.77 0.62
CA THR A 95 -21.68 1.86 1.69
C THR A 95 -20.16 1.93 1.82
N PRO A 96 -19.63 2.52 2.92
CA PRO A 96 -18.19 2.67 3.10
C PRO A 96 -17.47 1.32 3.06
N ILE A 97 -16.49 1.20 2.17
CA ILE A 97 -15.65 0.00 2.06
C ILE A 97 -14.55 0.05 3.13
N ILE A 98 -14.07 1.25 3.45
CA ILE A 98 -13.15 1.47 4.57
C ILE A 98 -13.70 2.51 5.54
N PRO A 99 -13.47 2.35 6.85
CA PRO A 99 -13.75 3.40 7.84
C PRO A 99 -12.91 4.67 7.65
N GLN A 100 -13.43 5.83 8.07
CA GLN A 100 -12.72 7.13 7.96
C GLN A 100 -11.41 7.17 8.79
N ASN A 101 -11.38 6.54 9.96
CA ASN A 101 -10.16 6.41 10.75
C ASN A 101 -9.09 5.59 10.02
N MET A 102 -9.49 4.52 9.33
CA MET A 102 -8.59 3.68 8.53
C MET A 102 -8.03 4.44 7.34
N LYS A 103 -8.88 5.18 6.61
CA LYS A 103 -8.45 6.11 5.57
C LYS A 103 -7.35 7.05 6.09
N LYS A 104 -7.60 7.70 7.23
CA LYS A 104 -6.65 8.63 7.83
C LYS A 104 -5.34 7.94 8.18
N GLU A 105 -5.40 6.78 8.85
CA GLU A 105 -4.21 6.03 9.23
C GLU A 105 -3.35 5.65 8.03
N CYS A 106 -3.95 5.04 7.00
CA CYS A 106 -3.22 4.61 5.81
C CYS A 106 -2.67 5.77 5.01
N TYR A 107 -3.42 6.87 4.91
CA TYR A 107 -2.91 8.08 4.28
C TYR A 107 -1.70 8.64 5.03
N ASP A 108 -1.80 8.79 6.35
CA ASP A 108 -0.74 9.41 7.16
C ASP A 108 0.51 8.54 7.25
N ARG A 109 0.35 7.21 7.34
CA ARG A 109 1.47 6.27 7.53
C ARG A 109 2.11 5.82 6.23
N VAL A 110 1.38 5.87 5.10
CA VAL A 110 1.87 5.36 3.81
C VAL A 110 1.96 6.47 2.76
N ALA A 111 0.85 7.13 2.42
CA ALA A 111 0.84 8.14 1.35
C ALA A 111 1.71 9.35 1.70
N ARG A 112 1.55 9.89 2.92
CA ARG A 112 2.35 11.02 3.40
C ARG A 112 3.83 10.64 3.53
N LEU A 113 4.11 9.42 4.00
CA LEU A 113 5.48 8.91 4.11
C LEU A 113 6.13 8.82 2.72
N ARG A 114 5.46 8.22 1.74
CA ARG A 114 5.87 8.19 0.34
C ARG A 114 6.13 9.60 -0.19
N ASN A 115 5.20 10.53 0.00
CA ASN A 115 5.34 11.91 -0.51
C ASN A 115 6.58 12.58 0.04
N ARG A 116 6.80 12.46 1.35
CA ARG A 116 7.98 13.04 2.00
C ARG A 116 9.27 12.53 1.39
N VAL A 117 9.40 11.22 1.19
CA VAL A 117 10.64 10.62 0.68
C VAL A 117 10.80 10.74 -0.84
N ALA A 118 9.69 10.90 -1.59
CA ALA A 118 9.71 11.08 -3.03
C ALA A 118 10.01 12.53 -3.46
N HIS A 119 9.56 13.51 -2.67
CA HIS A 119 9.72 14.94 -3.01
C HIS A 119 10.80 15.66 -2.21
N GLY A 120 11.29 15.06 -1.12
CA GLY A 120 12.36 15.63 -0.31
C GLY A 120 13.74 15.06 -0.69
N ALA A 121 14.61 15.89 -1.26
CA ALA A 121 16.00 15.48 -1.49
C ALA A 121 16.68 15.11 -0.16
N GLY A 122 17.38 13.98 -0.12
CA GLY A 122 18.05 13.49 1.09
C GLY A 122 17.11 13.00 2.20
N GLN A 123 15.80 12.98 1.99
CA GLN A 123 14.83 12.48 2.95
C GLN A 123 14.71 10.96 2.84
N TYR A 124 15.13 10.26 3.89
CA TYR A 124 14.98 8.81 3.99
C TYR A 124 14.09 8.46 5.18
N PRO A 125 13.46 7.27 5.20
CA PRO A 125 12.87 6.74 6.41
C PRO A 125 13.94 6.66 7.51
N THR A 126 13.63 7.15 8.71
CA THR A 126 14.59 7.14 9.83
C THR A 126 14.44 5.82 10.58
N GLY A 127 15.01 4.76 10.02
CA GLY A 127 15.09 3.45 10.66
C GLY A 127 13.88 2.54 10.45
N ASN A 128 13.99 1.32 10.99
CA ASN A 128 13.03 0.24 10.77
C ASN A 128 11.63 0.56 11.30
N LEU A 129 11.51 1.33 12.40
CA LEU A 129 10.21 1.63 13.03
C LEU A 129 9.22 2.32 12.08
N GLN A 130 9.69 3.28 11.26
CA GLN A 130 8.82 3.95 10.28
C GLN A 130 8.36 3.00 9.19
N VAL A 131 9.26 2.12 8.74
CA VAL A 131 8.96 1.13 7.71
C VAL A 131 7.97 0.10 8.25
N ASP A 132 8.22 -0.43 9.45
CA ASP A 132 7.37 -1.43 10.09
C ASP A 132 5.97 -0.86 10.39
N SER A 133 5.89 0.40 10.83
CA SER A 133 4.60 1.10 10.99
C SER A 133 3.85 1.23 9.67
N ALA A 134 4.54 1.50 8.56
CA ALA A 134 3.90 1.55 7.24
C ALA A 134 3.38 0.16 6.82
N PHE A 135 4.14 -0.91 7.07
CA PHE A 135 3.70 -2.28 6.80
C PHE A 135 2.44 -2.64 7.59
N THR A 136 2.39 -2.30 8.89
CA THR A 136 1.21 -2.53 9.73
C THR A 136 -0.01 -1.78 9.19
N SER A 137 0.13 -0.51 8.82
CA SER A 137 -1.00 0.26 8.27
C SER A 137 -1.44 -0.28 6.90
N VAL A 138 -0.52 -0.73 6.03
CA VAL A 138 -0.91 -1.41 4.78
C VAL A 138 -1.66 -2.71 5.06
N TYR A 139 -1.19 -3.52 6.01
CA TYR A 139 -1.88 -4.74 6.42
C TYR A 139 -3.30 -4.45 6.88
N ASN A 140 -3.48 -3.46 7.76
CA ASN A 140 -4.80 -3.07 8.28
C ASN A 140 -5.72 -2.60 7.14
N CYS A 141 -5.21 -1.77 6.24
CA CYS A 141 -5.95 -1.26 5.10
C CYS A 141 -6.39 -2.38 4.14
N LEU A 142 -5.43 -3.20 3.70
CA LEU A 142 -5.72 -4.30 2.77
C LEU A 142 -6.65 -5.33 3.40
N SER A 143 -6.48 -5.65 4.68
CA SER A 143 -7.35 -6.60 5.39
C SER A 143 -8.81 -6.17 5.43
N ILE A 144 -9.09 -4.85 5.43
CA ILE A 144 -10.45 -4.33 5.38
C ILE A 144 -10.95 -4.27 3.94
N MET A 145 -10.15 -3.74 3.01
CA MET A 145 -10.55 -3.58 1.61
C MET A 145 -10.77 -4.90 0.87
N LEU A 146 -10.03 -5.94 1.27
CA LEU A 146 -9.95 -7.21 0.54
C LEU A 146 -10.76 -8.35 1.16
N ARG A 147 -11.43 -8.10 2.29
CA ARG A 147 -12.49 -8.98 2.84
C ARG A 147 -13.76 -8.81 2.02
#